data_AF-A0A9X8UJM2-F1
#
_entry.id   AF-A0A9X8UJM2-F1
#
_cell.length_a   1.000
_cell.length_b   1.000
_cell.length_c   1.000
_cell.angle_alpha   90.00
_cell.angle_beta   90.00
_cell.angle_gamma   90.00
#
_symmetry.space_group_name_H-M   'P 1'
#
loop_
_entity.id
_entity.type
_entity.pdbx_description
1 polymer ?
#
loop_
_entity_poly.entity_id
_entity_poly.type
_entity_poly.pdbx_seq_one_letter_code
_entity_poly.pdbx_strand_id
1 'polypeptide(L)'
;MSVQAQSGETGNYGITIPFTRSPRTERYLFEVYDGASAQGEPLFTGKELTVGTPGQTDVYLPLAYDLTGPHTYTLKITGLPMPGREELDLAASQTKTFQTGLVSTCGHSIADGGFVLGDGTESKPYRVASARQLDHVREHLSASFLQTAHIDVGETYSAWEPIGDVAQPFGGVYDGNGYEISALRLTKSAPDEGGQTFAGLFGIANGARLQKICLSDVTNTDPSVRGCGALLGDTFMTTVSQCRAKNVVFTGNSDKLSMLGGLVGDDYGDTTLRISDCYVQNISLDGNSEAGGLVGAFNTLSGLATNCYAVPDSLSSSKAGKAGGLLGSGGSGITGCFYLTNAAWNNGYGTPKTEAELKSAATFTGWDTNIWEIKDGSYPTLKIERPLP
;
A
#
# COMPACT_ATOMS: atom_id res chain seq x y z
N MET A 1 -18.90 -25.48 -18.29
CA MET A 1 -18.67 -24.36 -17.34
C MET A 1 -17.37 -24.61 -16.60
N SER A 2 -16.24 -24.22 -17.19
CA SER A 2 -14.99 -24.01 -16.46
C SER A 2 -15.12 -22.65 -15.76
N VAL A 3 -14.92 -22.61 -14.45
CA VAL A 3 -14.93 -21.36 -13.70
C VAL A 3 -13.49 -20.87 -13.66
N GLN A 4 -13.26 -19.64 -14.12
CA GLN A 4 -11.95 -18.98 -13.99
C GLN A 4 -12.08 -17.83 -13.00
N ALA A 5 -11.16 -17.79 -12.04
CA ALA A 5 -10.95 -16.62 -11.21
C ALA A 5 -10.50 -15.47 -12.12
N GLN A 6 -11.16 -14.32 -12.01
CA GLN A 6 -10.77 -13.09 -12.70
C GLN A 6 -10.87 -11.93 -11.72
N SER A 7 -10.16 -10.84 -11.99
CA SER A 7 -10.37 -9.57 -11.30
C SER A 7 -11.58 -8.87 -11.88
N GLY A 8 -12.55 -8.51 -11.05
CA GLY A 8 -13.54 -7.48 -11.36
C GLY A 8 -12.99 -6.08 -11.14
N GLU A 9 -13.67 -5.08 -11.71
CA GLU A 9 -13.28 -3.65 -11.68
C GLU A 9 -13.23 -3.04 -10.26
N THR A 10 -13.75 -3.73 -9.23
CA THR A 10 -14.00 -3.14 -7.90
C THR A 10 -13.16 -3.72 -6.76
N GLY A 11 -12.05 -4.42 -7.04
CA GLY A 11 -11.10 -4.82 -5.98
C GLY A 11 -11.51 -6.01 -5.10
N ASN A 12 -12.70 -6.60 -5.32
CA ASN A 12 -13.10 -7.86 -4.71
C ASN A 12 -12.86 -9.02 -5.67
N TYR A 13 -12.37 -10.15 -5.13
CA TYR A 13 -12.20 -11.41 -5.88
C TYR A 13 -13.53 -11.91 -6.45
N GLY A 14 -13.53 -12.88 -7.36
CA GLY A 14 -14.78 -13.36 -7.94
C GLY A 14 -14.63 -14.49 -8.94
N ILE A 15 -15.77 -15.00 -9.42
CA ILE A 15 -15.83 -16.05 -10.41
C ILE A 15 -16.48 -15.54 -11.70
N THR A 16 -15.85 -15.87 -12.83
CA THR A 16 -16.50 -15.72 -14.14
C THR A 16 -17.22 -17.00 -14.49
N ILE A 17 -18.50 -16.87 -14.81
CA ILE A 17 -19.41 -17.97 -15.09
C ILE A 17 -19.80 -17.89 -16.58
N PRO A 18 -19.33 -18.83 -17.42
CA PRO A 18 -19.83 -18.98 -18.76
C PRO A 18 -21.32 -19.30 -18.72
N PHE A 19 -22.13 -18.42 -19.31
CA PHE A 19 -23.57 -18.43 -19.15
C PHE A 19 -24.29 -18.54 -20.49
N THR A 20 -25.19 -19.50 -20.59
CA THR A 20 -26.12 -19.61 -21.72
C THR A 20 -27.53 -19.35 -21.23
N ARG A 21 -28.12 -18.25 -21.69
CA ARG A 21 -29.47 -17.83 -21.29
C ARG A 21 -30.53 -18.86 -21.71
N SER A 22 -31.49 -19.09 -20.83
CA SER A 22 -32.72 -19.83 -21.15
C SER A 22 -33.66 -18.97 -21.98
N PRO A 23 -34.30 -19.49 -23.04
CA PRO A 23 -35.25 -18.71 -23.84
C PRO A 23 -36.52 -18.33 -23.07
N ARG A 24 -36.74 -18.87 -21.86
CA ARG A 24 -37.97 -18.69 -21.07
C ARG A 24 -37.88 -17.61 -19.98
N THR A 25 -36.69 -17.10 -19.69
CA THR A 25 -36.49 -16.03 -18.70
C THR A 25 -35.25 -15.20 -18.98
N GLU A 26 -35.22 -13.97 -18.47
CA GLU A 26 -34.05 -13.11 -18.36
C GLU A 26 -33.61 -12.86 -16.93
N ARG A 27 -34.40 -13.31 -15.95
CA ARG A 27 -34.22 -13.03 -14.54
C ARG A 27 -33.49 -14.19 -13.89
N TYR A 28 -32.30 -13.92 -13.37
CA TYR A 28 -31.49 -14.92 -12.69
C TYR A 28 -31.06 -14.44 -11.31
N LEU A 29 -31.20 -15.33 -10.33
CA LEU A 29 -30.62 -15.20 -9.01
C LEU A 29 -29.37 -16.10 -8.94
N PHE A 30 -28.26 -15.53 -8.48
CA PHE A 30 -27.00 -16.24 -8.30
C PHE A 30 -26.68 -16.33 -6.82
N GLU A 31 -26.46 -17.54 -6.32
CA GLU A 31 -26.14 -17.81 -4.93
C GLU A 31 -24.86 -18.64 -4.88
N VAL A 32 -23.93 -18.32 -3.98
CA VAL A 32 -22.73 -19.14 -3.73
C VAL A 32 -22.74 -19.63 -2.30
N TYR A 33 -22.56 -20.94 -2.13
CA TYR A 33 -22.54 -21.63 -0.86
C TYR A 33 -21.15 -22.20 -0.58
N ASP A 34 -20.83 -22.26 0.70
CA ASP A 34 -19.66 -22.98 1.18
C ASP A 34 -19.83 -24.50 1.01
N GLY A 35 -18.77 -25.19 0.60
CA GLY A 35 -18.72 -26.64 0.47
C GLY A 35 -19.38 -27.21 -0.78
N ALA A 36 -19.63 -28.53 -0.75
CA ALA A 36 -20.03 -29.32 -1.91
C ALA A 36 -21.56 -29.35 -2.18
N SER A 37 -22.35 -28.55 -1.47
CA SER A 37 -23.79 -28.48 -1.65
C SER A 37 -24.36 -27.09 -1.39
N ALA A 38 -25.51 -26.79 -2.00
CA ALA A 38 -26.26 -25.56 -1.74
C ALA A 38 -27.16 -25.72 -0.50
N GLN A 39 -26.54 -25.79 0.69
CA GLN A 39 -27.23 -25.90 1.98
C GLN A 39 -26.79 -24.80 2.95
N GLY A 40 -27.71 -24.32 3.77
CA GLY A 40 -27.46 -23.24 4.73
C GLY A 40 -27.62 -21.85 4.11
N GLU A 41 -27.04 -20.84 4.76
CA GLU A 41 -27.02 -19.46 4.26
C GLU A 41 -25.97 -19.30 3.17
N PRO A 42 -26.31 -18.68 2.01
CA PRO A 42 -25.34 -18.42 0.96
C PRO A 42 -24.30 -17.38 1.42
N LEU A 43 -23.02 -17.64 1.10
CA LEU A 43 -21.91 -16.69 1.28
C LEU A 43 -22.09 -15.43 0.43
N PHE A 44 -22.72 -15.59 -0.72
CA PHE A 44 -23.04 -14.51 -1.63
C PHE A 44 -24.42 -14.73 -2.22
N THR A 45 -25.24 -13.68 -2.21
CA THR A 45 -26.48 -13.61 -2.96
C THR A 45 -26.37 -12.44 -3.93
N GLY A 46 -26.27 -12.74 -5.21
CA GLY A 46 -26.20 -11.76 -6.27
C GLY A 46 -27.53 -11.06 -6.51
N LYS A 47 -27.44 -9.85 -7.06
CA LYS A 47 -28.62 -9.11 -7.51
C LYS A 47 -29.31 -9.89 -8.63
N GLU A 48 -30.64 -9.81 -8.69
CA GLU A 48 -31.41 -10.28 -9.85
C GLU A 48 -30.87 -9.61 -11.12
N LEU A 49 -30.21 -10.38 -11.96
CA LEU A 49 -29.65 -9.89 -13.22
C LEU A 49 -30.70 -10.08 -14.32
N THR A 50 -31.09 -8.99 -14.95
CA THR A 50 -31.79 -9.02 -16.24
C THR A 50 -30.73 -9.11 -17.33
N VAL A 51 -30.55 -10.28 -17.95
CA VAL A 51 -29.60 -10.45 -19.05
C VAL A 51 -30.19 -9.83 -20.33
N GLY A 52 -30.05 -8.51 -20.44
CA GLY A 52 -30.65 -7.68 -21.49
C GLY A 52 -29.73 -7.29 -22.65
N THR A 53 -28.43 -7.58 -22.60
CA THR A 53 -27.47 -7.21 -23.66
C THR A 53 -27.27 -8.36 -24.63
N PRO A 54 -27.64 -8.23 -25.92
CA PRO A 54 -27.32 -9.23 -26.94
C PRO A 54 -25.80 -9.45 -26.99
N GLY A 55 -25.34 -10.69 -26.75
CA GLY A 55 -23.93 -11.07 -26.85
C GLY A 55 -23.18 -11.29 -25.52
N GLN A 56 -23.81 -11.13 -24.35
CA GLN A 56 -23.16 -11.46 -23.08
C GLN A 56 -23.03 -12.99 -22.90
N THR A 57 -21.80 -13.49 -22.89
CA THR A 57 -21.46 -14.92 -22.73
C THR A 57 -21.06 -15.30 -21.32
N ASP A 58 -20.82 -14.32 -20.44
CA ASP A 58 -20.24 -14.54 -19.13
C ASP A 58 -20.84 -13.61 -18.06
N VAL A 59 -20.92 -14.10 -16.82
CA VAL A 59 -21.34 -13.35 -15.62
C VAL A 59 -20.21 -13.36 -14.61
N TYR A 60 -19.77 -12.18 -14.17
CA TYR A 60 -18.81 -12.04 -13.07
C TYR A 60 -19.54 -11.88 -11.73
N LEU A 61 -19.24 -12.74 -10.77
CA LEU A 61 -19.74 -12.62 -9.39
C LEU A 61 -18.59 -12.26 -8.45
N PRO A 62 -18.63 -11.12 -7.75
CA PRO A 62 -17.66 -10.83 -6.71
C PRO A 62 -17.89 -11.80 -5.53
N LEU A 63 -16.83 -12.48 -5.10
CA LEU A 63 -16.77 -13.38 -3.96
C LEU A 63 -15.59 -12.98 -3.09
N ALA A 64 -15.80 -12.77 -1.79
CA ALA A 64 -14.71 -12.85 -0.82
C ALA A 64 -14.48 -14.33 -0.52
N TYR A 65 -13.32 -14.90 -0.91
CA TYR A 65 -12.97 -16.28 -0.60
C TYR A 65 -11.70 -16.35 0.27
N ASP A 66 -11.62 -17.43 1.05
CA ASP A 66 -10.42 -17.81 1.79
C ASP A 66 -9.35 -18.27 0.79
N LEU A 67 -8.16 -17.67 0.87
CA LEU A 67 -7.03 -17.93 -0.03
C LEU A 67 -6.20 -19.16 0.40
N THR A 68 -6.58 -19.86 1.48
CA THR A 68 -5.85 -20.99 2.01
C THR A 68 -6.13 -22.30 1.25
N GLY A 69 -5.59 -22.38 0.03
CA GLY A 69 -5.56 -23.62 -0.75
C GLY A 69 -6.86 -23.96 -1.49
N PRO A 70 -6.95 -25.17 -2.08
CA PRO A 70 -8.12 -25.61 -2.82
C PRO A 70 -9.35 -25.69 -1.90
N HIS A 71 -10.27 -24.74 -2.05
CA HIS A 71 -11.54 -24.72 -1.33
C HIS A 71 -12.71 -25.02 -2.25
N THR A 72 -13.71 -25.77 -1.77
CA THR A 72 -14.88 -26.13 -2.58
C THR A 72 -16.03 -25.18 -2.31
N TYR A 73 -16.62 -24.68 -3.38
CA TYR A 73 -17.85 -23.90 -3.32
C TYR A 73 -18.91 -24.50 -4.24
N THR A 74 -20.16 -24.18 -3.95
CA THR A 74 -21.31 -24.52 -4.80
C THR A 74 -22.00 -23.27 -5.29
N LEU A 75 -21.99 -23.07 -6.61
CA LEU A 75 -22.81 -22.07 -7.28
C LEU A 75 -24.21 -22.63 -7.52
N LYS A 76 -25.24 -21.91 -7.11
CA LYS A 76 -26.64 -22.16 -7.47
C LYS A 76 -27.15 -21.00 -8.32
N ILE A 77 -27.71 -21.33 -9.48
CA ILE A 77 -28.32 -20.36 -10.39
C ILE A 77 -29.80 -20.68 -10.48
N THR A 78 -30.65 -19.73 -10.14
CA THR A 78 -32.11 -19.87 -10.20
C THR A 78 -32.67 -18.96 -11.28
N GLY A 79 -33.30 -19.56 -12.30
CA GLY A 79 -34.09 -18.81 -13.29
C GLY A 79 -35.47 -18.51 -12.72
N LEU A 80 -35.83 -17.23 -12.63
CA LEU A 80 -37.09 -16.76 -12.06
C LEU A 80 -38.16 -16.58 -13.15
N PRO A 81 -39.45 -16.77 -12.84
CA PRO A 81 -40.55 -16.41 -13.74
C PRO A 81 -40.48 -14.95 -14.19
N MET A 82 -40.92 -14.67 -15.42
CA MET A 82 -41.07 -13.29 -15.89
C MET A 82 -42.22 -12.57 -15.14
N PRO A 83 -42.18 -11.24 -15.02
CA PRO A 83 -43.28 -10.48 -14.45
C PRO A 83 -44.63 -10.77 -15.13
N GLY A 84 -45.65 -11.09 -14.33
CA GLY A 84 -46.97 -11.51 -14.80
C GLY A 84 -47.09 -13.00 -15.12
N ARG A 85 -46.04 -13.79 -14.92
CA ARG A 85 -46.02 -15.25 -15.09
C ARG A 85 -45.79 -15.99 -13.78
N GLU A 86 -45.68 -15.31 -12.65
CA GLU A 86 -45.30 -15.89 -11.35
C GLU A 86 -46.27 -16.99 -10.86
N GLU A 87 -47.55 -16.94 -11.26
CA GLU A 87 -48.54 -17.98 -10.94
C GLU A 87 -48.64 -19.09 -11.99
N LEU A 88 -47.97 -18.92 -13.14
CA LEU A 88 -48.06 -19.81 -14.29
C LEU A 88 -46.78 -20.62 -14.53
N ASP A 89 -45.64 -20.08 -14.09
CA ASP A 89 -44.33 -20.70 -14.19
C ASP A 89 -43.73 -20.95 -12.81
N LEU A 90 -42.90 -21.99 -12.74
CA LEU A 90 -42.08 -22.26 -11.56
C LEU A 90 -40.64 -21.85 -11.81
N ALA A 91 -40.01 -21.26 -10.79
CA ALA A 91 -38.58 -21.07 -10.79
C ALA A 91 -37.85 -22.42 -10.87
N ALA A 92 -36.71 -22.45 -11.56
CA ALA A 92 -35.89 -23.64 -11.67
C ALA A 92 -34.43 -23.31 -11.37
N SER A 93 -33.78 -24.17 -10.59
CA SER A 93 -32.38 -23.99 -10.18
C SER A 93 -31.48 -25.09 -10.72
N GLN A 94 -30.25 -24.72 -11.07
CA GLN A 94 -29.14 -25.65 -11.26
C GLN A 94 -28.02 -25.34 -10.29
N THR A 95 -27.33 -26.36 -9.82
CA THR A 95 -26.13 -26.22 -8.99
C THR A 95 -24.91 -26.73 -9.72
N LYS A 96 -23.76 -26.12 -9.44
CA LYS A 96 -22.46 -26.57 -9.90
C LYS A 96 -21.41 -26.33 -8.84
N THR A 97 -20.68 -27.39 -8.49
CA THR A 97 -19.49 -27.27 -7.64
C THR A 97 -18.32 -26.72 -8.45
N PHE A 98 -17.52 -25.89 -7.81
CA PHE A 98 -16.23 -25.43 -8.32
C PHE A 98 -15.22 -25.42 -7.19
N GLN A 99 -13.95 -25.57 -7.53
CA GLN A 99 -12.86 -25.44 -6.57
C GLN A 99 -12.07 -24.18 -6.86
N THR A 100 -11.84 -23.38 -5.83
CA THR A 100 -10.87 -22.30 -5.86
C THR A 100 -9.54 -22.87 -5.46
N GLY A 101 -8.72 -23.27 -6.42
CA GLY A 101 -7.31 -23.59 -6.21
C GLY A 101 -6.50 -22.64 -7.05
N LEU A 102 -5.93 -21.60 -6.44
CA LEU A 102 -5.13 -20.66 -7.20
C LEU A 102 -3.80 -21.34 -7.56
N VAL A 103 -3.40 -21.21 -8.81
CA VAL A 103 -2.02 -21.46 -9.21
C VAL A 103 -1.33 -20.12 -9.12
N SER A 104 -0.15 -20.08 -8.51
CA SER A 104 0.65 -18.87 -8.52
C SER A 104 0.98 -18.46 -9.95
N THR A 105 0.66 -17.21 -10.26
CA THR A 105 1.00 -16.53 -11.51
C THR A 105 2.49 -16.27 -11.63
N CYS A 106 3.23 -16.30 -10.52
CA CYS A 106 4.65 -16.00 -10.48
C CYS A 106 5.56 -17.23 -10.30
N GLY A 107 4.98 -18.44 -10.29
CA GLY A 107 5.72 -19.70 -10.20
C GLY A 107 6.16 -20.13 -8.78
N HIS A 108 5.88 -19.31 -7.76
CA HIS A 108 6.20 -19.60 -6.35
C HIS A 108 5.01 -20.21 -5.59
N SER A 109 5.24 -20.91 -4.48
CA SER A 109 4.16 -21.52 -3.72
C SER A 109 3.26 -20.46 -3.08
N ILE A 110 1.95 -20.72 -2.96
CA ILE A 110 1.01 -19.80 -2.28
C ILE A 110 1.31 -19.73 -0.77
N ALA A 111 1.78 -20.82 -0.17
CA ALA A 111 2.14 -20.86 1.25
C ALA A 111 3.28 -19.88 1.59
N ASP A 112 4.16 -19.61 0.63
CA ASP A 112 5.25 -18.65 0.74
C ASP A 112 4.85 -17.23 0.31
N GLY A 113 3.58 -17.00 -0.04
CA GLY A 113 3.09 -15.70 -0.50
C GLY A 113 3.10 -15.50 -2.01
N GLY A 114 3.27 -16.56 -2.80
CA GLY A 114 3.21 -16.51 -4.26
C GLY A 114 1.96 -15.79 -4.79
N PHE A 115 2.18 -14.91 -5.77
CA PHE A 115 1.11 -14.09 -6.31
C PHE A 115 0.14 -14.91 -7.15
N VAL A 116 -1.14 -14.70 -6.92
CA VAL A 116 -2.23 -15.44 -7.56
C VAL A 116 -2.93 -14.65 -8.67
N LEU A 117 -2.60 -13.36 -8.80
CA LEU A 117 -3.18 -12.43 -9.76
C LEU A 117 -2.13 -11.44 -10.22
N GLY A 118 -2.22 -11.05 -11.49
CA GLY A 118 -1.23 -10.22 -12.17
C GLY A 118 -0.13 -11.05 -12.81
N ASP A 119 0.65 -10.42 -13.67
CA ASP A 119 1.88 -10.98 -14.25
C ASP A 119 3.11 -10.14 -13.88
N GLY A 120 2.93 -9.15 -12.99
CA GLY A 120 3.98 -8.24 -12.54
C GLY A 120 4.26 -7.10 -13.53
N THR A 121 3.53 -6.98 -14.64
CA THR A 121 3.62 -5.81 -15.53
C THR A 121 2.83 -4.63 -14.99
N GLU A 122 3.15 -3.40 -15.41
CA GLU A 122 2.36 -2.21 -15.01
C GLU A 122 0.87 -2.32 -15.39
N SER A 123 0.57 -2.98 -16.52
CA SER A 123 -0.81 -3.17 -16.98
C SER A 123 -1.59 -4.22 -16.18
N LYS A 124 -0.87 -5.15 -15.54
CA LYS A 124 -1.41 -6.28 -14.76
C LYS A 124 -0.51 -6.55 -13.55
N PRO A 125 -0.43 -5.60 -12.60
CA PRO A 125 0.49 -5.71 -11.48
C PRO A 125 0.07 -6.86 -10.56
N TYR A 126 1.04 -7.45 -9.88
CA TYR A 126 0.77 -8.44 -8.85
C TYR A 126 -0.10 -7.85 -7.74
N ARG A 127 -1.12 -8.58 -7.31
CA ARG A 127 -2.00 -8.13 -6.22
C ARG A 127 -1.45 -8.53 -4.86
N VAL A 128 -1.39 -7.57 -3.95
CA VAL A 128 -0.84 -7.75 -2.59
C VAL A 128 -1.97 -7.54 -1.58
N ALA A 129 -2.38 -8.62 -0.91
CA ALA A 129 -3.51 -8.60 0.02
C ALA A 129 -3.19 -9.19 1.41
N SER A 130 -1.96 -9.69 1.62
CA SER A 130 -1.55 -10.30 2.87
C SER A 130 -0.09 -10.00 3.20
N ALA A 131 0.29 -10.18 4.46
CA ALA A 131 1.67 -10.00 4.91
C ALA A 131 2.65 -10.93 4.17
N ARG A 132 2.25 -12.18 3.88
CA ARG A 132 3.09 -13.11 3.10
C ARG A 132 3.29 -12.65 1.67
N GLN A 133 2.24 -12.14 1.01
CA GLN A 133 2.37 -11.58 -0.35
C GLN A 133 3.21 -10.31 -0.37
N LEU A 134 3.09 -9.47 0.67
CA LEU A 134 3.94 -8.28 0.83
C LEU A 134 5.40 -8.70 0.98
N ASP A 135 5.67 -9.70 1.83
CA ASP A 135 7.01 -10.26 2.02
C ASP A 135 7.57 -10.85 0.72
N HIS A 136 6.72 -11.54 -0.05
CA HIS A 136 7.05 -12.17 -1.34
C HIS A 136 7.38 -11.17 -2.47
N VAL A 137 7.15 -9.86 -2.28
CA VAL A 137 7.62 -8.81 -3.20
C VAL A 137 9.14 -8.89 -3.40
N ARG A 138 9.90 -9.35 -2.38
CA ARG A 138 11.36 -9.52 -2.45
C ARG A 138 11.83 -10.48 -3.54
N GLU A 139 10.97 -11.38 -4.01
CA GLU A 139 11.27 -12.33 -5.10
C GLU A 139 11.04 -11.72 -6.50
N HIS A 140 10.54 -10.48 -6.57
CA HIS A 140 10.08 -9.83 -7.80
C HIS A 140 10.42 -8.33 -7.84
N LEU A 141 11.66 -7.95 -7.48
CA LEU A 141 12.09 -6.58 -7.20
C LEU A 141 11.96 -5.55 -8.34
N SER A 142 11.76 -5.99 -9.60
CA SER A 142 11.53 -5.11 -10.76
C SER A 142 10.08 -5.12 -11.26
N ALA A 143 9.18 -5.86 -10.60
CA ALA A 143 7.78 -5.98 -11.01
C ALA A 143 6.92 -4.80 -10.52
N SER A 144 5.67 -4.78 -10.96
CA SER A 144 4.63 -3.85 -10.50
C SER A 144 3.66 -4.53 -9.56
N PHE A 145 3.26 -3.82 -8.51
CA PHE A 145 2.40 -4.30 -7.43
C PHE A 145 1.25 -3.33 -7.17
N LEU A 146 0.06 -3.87 -6.88
CA LEU A 146 -1.08 -3.12 -6.36
C LEU A 146 -1.58 -3.78 -5.09
N GLN A 147 -1.61 -3.02 -4.00
CA GLN A 147 -2.21 -3.46 -2.75
C GLN A 147 -3.74 -3.42 -2.83
N THR A 148 -4.39 -4.46 -2.32
CA THR A 148 -5.86 -4.62 -2.40
C THR A 148 -6.51 -4.84 -1.05
N ALA A 149 -5.75 -4.80 0.05
CA ALA A 149 -6.27 -4.94 1.41
C ALA A 149 -5.38 -4.21 2.41
N HIS A 150 -5.92 -3.93 3.59
CA HIS A 150 -5.12 -3.60 4.76
C HIS A 150 -4.25 -4.80 5.15
N ILE A 151 -3.02 -4.55 5.58
CA ILE A 151 -2.06 -5.58 5.93
C ILE A 151 -1.50 -5.28 7.32
N ASP A 152 -1.88 -6.10 8.30
CA ASP A 152 -1.18 -6.13 9.58
C ASP A 152 0.01 -7.09 9.47
N VAL A 153 1.22 -6.53 9.49
CA VAL A 153 2.45 -7.32 9.40
C VAL A 153 2.72 -8.05 10.71
N GLY A 154 2.36 -7.45 11.85
CA GLY A 154 2.64 -7.95 13.19
C GLY A 154 1.89 -9.24 13.54
N GLU A 155 0.76 -9.52 12.88
CA GLU A 155 0.05 -10.80 13.00
C GLU A 155 0.83 -11.99 12.42
N THR A 156 1.67 -11.75 11.40
CA THR A 156 2.41 -12.81 10.70
C THR A 156 3.89 -12.82 11.06
N TYR A 157 4.49 -11.65 11.21
CA TYR A 157 5.93 -11.48 11.41
C TYR A 157 6.20 -10.70 12.70
N SER A 158 7.04 -11.26 13.57
CA SER A 158 7.49 -10.56 14.78
C SER A 158 8.50 -9.45 14.49
N ALA A 159 9.17 -9.51 13.33
CA ALA A 159 10.12 -8.55 12.83
C ALA A 159 10.06 -8.51 11.29
N TRP A 160 10.26 -7.34 10.71
CA TRP A 160 10.22 -7.10 9.27
C TRP A 160 11.64 -6.96 8.71
N GLU A 161 12.03 -7.87 7.82
CA GLU A 161 13.23 -7.71 7.02
C GLU A 161 12.94 -6.80 5.82
N PRO A 162 13.69 -5.69 5.63
CA PRO A 162 13.42 -4.74 4.56
C PRO A 162 13.45 -5.38 3.16
N ILE A 163 12.53 -4.96 2.28
CA ILE A 163 12.54 -5.38 0.88
C ILE A 163 13.64 -4.62 0.14
N GLY A 164 14.53 -5.36 -0.51
CA GLY A 164 15.62 -4.81 -1.31
C GLY A 164 16.80 -4.31 -0.46
N ASP A 165 18.00 -4.52 -0.98
CA ASP A 165 19.28 -4.14 -0.38
C ASP A 165 20.24 -3.56 -1.43
N VAL A 166 21.50 -3.38 -1.06
CA VAL A 166 22.53 -2.81 -1.94
C VAL A 166 22.86 -3.69 -3.13
N ALA A 167 22.76 -5.01 -2.99
CA ALA A 167 23.05 -5.97 -4.05
C ALA A 167 21.84 -6.12 -4.98
N GLN A 168 20.64 -6.08 -4.42
CA GLN A 168 19.37 -6.25 -5.11
C GLN A 168 18.38 -5.17 -4.63
N PRO A 169 18.51 -3.92 -5.10
CA PRO A 169 17.59 -2.85 -4.70
C PRO A 169 16.21 -3.07 -5.33
N PHE A 170 15.17 -2.58 -4.66
CA PHE A 170 13.84 -2.55 -5.26
C PHE A 170 13.80 -1.50 -6.37
N GLY A 171 13.51 -1.92 -7.61
CA GLY A 171 13.43 -1.03 -8.78
C GLY A 171 12.07 -1.04 -9.46
N GLY A 172 11.09 -1.69 -8.84
CA GLY A 172 9.74 -1.86 -9.37
C GLY A 172 8.80 -0.70 -9.06
N VAL A 173 7.51 -0.98 -9.23
CA VAL A 173 6.41 -0.06 -8.90
C VAL A 173 5.59 -0.66 -7.78
N TYR A 174 5.40 0.06 -6.68
CA TYR A 174 4.48 -0.35 -5.63
C TYR A 174 3.40 0.71 -5.44
N ASP A 175 2.17 0.37 -5.80
CA ASP A 175 0.97 1.17 -5.54
C ASP A 175 0.23 0.60 -4.33
N GLY A 176 0.27 1.32 -3.20
CA GLY A 176 -0.42 0.94 -1.98
C GLY A 176 -1.94 1.10 -2.04
N ASN A 177 -2.47 1.75 -3.10
CA ASN A 177 -3.89 2.03 -3.30
C ASN A 177 -4.58 2.66 -2.08
N GLY A 178 -3.79 3.33 -1.22
CA GLY A 178 -4.22 3.93 0.04
C GLY A 178 -4.61 2.95 1.15
N TYR A 179 -4.45 1.63 0.95
CA TYR A 179 -4.58 0.67 2.05
C TYR A 179 -3.42 0.81 3.04
N GLU A 180 -3.71 0.50 4.30
CA GLU A 180 -2.73 0.61 5.39
C GLU A 180 -1.89 -0.65 5.52
N ILE A 181 -0.59 -0.47 5.75
CA ILE A 181 0.34 -1.49 6.25
C ILE A 181 0.72 -1.09 7.68
N SER A 182 0.43 -1.94 8.65
CA SER A 182 0.60 -1.64 10.08
C SER A 182 1.57 -2.60 10.78
N ALA A 183 2.01 -2.19 11.98
CA ALA A 183 2.79 -2.99 12.92
C ALA A 183 4.17 -3.47 12.38
N LEU A 184 4.86 -2.58 11.66
CA LEU A 184 6.19 -2.84 11.11
C LEU A 184 7.28 -2.66 12.18
N ARG A 185 7.82 -3.78 12.68
CA ARG A 185 9.05 -3.79 13.51
C ARG A 185 10.26 -4.04 12.63
N LEU A 186 10.84 -2.96 12.10
CA LEU A 186 11.91 -3.02 11.10
C LEU A 186 13.20 -3.60 11.70
N THR A 187 13.83 -4.50 10.96
CA THR A 187 15.23 -4.89 11.17
C THR A 187 16.13 -4.06 10.25
N LYS A 188 17.10 -4.67 9.56
CA LYS A 188 18.06 -3.98 8.70
C LYS A 188 18.39 -4.83 7.48
N SER A 189 18.71 -4.18 6.37
CA SER A 189 19.17 -4.80 5.14
C SER A 189 20.51 -5.53 5.33
N ALA A 190 20.87 -6.35 4.35
CA ALA A 190 22.25 -6.76 4.19
C ALA A 190 23.18 -5.52 4.11
N PRO A 191 24.39 -5.59 4.71
CA PRO A 191 25.30 -4.46 4.72
C PRO A 191 25.94 -4.20 3.35
N ASP A 192 26.23 -2.94 3.06
CA ASP A 192 27.10 -2.56 1.93
C ASP A 192 28.57 -2.90 2.18
N GLU A 193 29.42 -2.64 1.18
CA GLU A 193 30.87 -2.86 1.28
C GLU A 193 31.52 -2.09 2.45
N GLY A 194 30.91 -0.98 2.88
CA GLY A 194 31.30 -0.16 4.02
C GLY A 194 30.71 -0.61 5.36
N GLY A 195 29.93 -1.70 5.40
CA GLY A 195 29.28 -2.19 6.60
C GLY A 195 28.05 -1.37 7.03
N GLN A 196 27.48 -0.58 6.13
CA GLN A 196 26.31 0.27 6.35
C GLN A 196 25.04 -0.52 6.08
N THR A 197 24.00 -0.31 6.88
CA THR A 197 22.73 -1.03 6.77
C THR A 197 21.56 -0.06 6.78
N PHE A 198 20.45 -0.48 6.18
CA PHE A 198 19.31 0.38 5.90
C PHE A 198 18.01 -0.29 6.34
N ALA A 199 17.05 0.50 6.80
CA ALA A 199 15.79 0.00 7.32
C ALA A 199 14.59 0.81 6.80
N GLY A 200 13.54 0.09 6.46
CA GLY A 200 12.25 0.59 6.00
C GLY A 200 11.38 -0.55 5.56
N LEU A 201 10.14 -0.27 5.10
CA LEU A 201 9.39 -1.26 4.33
C LEU A 201 10.27 -1.80 3.20
N PHE A 202 10.96 -0.89 2.51
CA PHE A 202 12.07 -1.19 1.63
C PHE A 202 13.39 -0.73 2.26
N GLY A 203 14.43 -1.56 2.18
CA GLY A 203 15.76 -1.22 2.66
C GLY A 203 16.41 -0.22 1.73
N ILE A 204 16.56 -0.61 0.46
CA ILE A 204 17.08 0.23 -0.60
C ILE A 204 16.18 0.15 -1.85
N ALA A 205 15.89 1.31 -2.43
CA ALA A 205 15.23 1.42 -3.73
C ALA A 205 16.12 2.09 -4.78
N ASN A 206 16.07 1.62 -6.02
CA ASN A 206 16.81 2.21 -7.14
C ASN A 206 15.93 2.30 -8.40
N GLY A 207 15.57 3.51 -8.82
CA GLY A 207 14.69 3.73 -9.97
C GLY A 207 13.23 3.37 -9.71
N ALA A 208 12.83 3.21 -8.44
CA ALA A 208 11.49 2.76 -8.08
C ALA A 208 10.44 3.87 -8.18
N ARG A 209 9.18 3.45 -8.31
CA ARG A 209 8.00 4.32 -8.12
C ARG A 209 7.14 3.78 -6.98
N LEU A 210 7.11 4.51 -5.88
CA LEU A 210 6.35 4.19 -4.67
C LEU A 210 5.21 5.19 -4.53
N GLN A 211 3.97 4.71 -4.54
CA GLN A 211 2.81 5.59 -4.51
C GLN A 211 1.67 5.09 -3.63
N LYS A 212 0.93 6.01 -3.01
CA LYS A 212 -0.28 5.70 -2.24
C LYS A 212 -0.06 4.69 -1.10
N ILE A 213 1.17 4.63 -0.56
CA ILE A 213 1.52 3.73 0.54
C ILE A 213 1.21 4.41 1.86
N CYS A 214 0.41 3.75 2.69
CA CYS A 214 0.00 4.25 3.99
C CYS A 214 0.57 3.37 5.10
N LEU A 215 1.50 3.89 5.90
CA LEU A 215 2.13 3.16 7.00
C LEU A 215 1.61 3.63 8.36
N SER A 216 1.50 2.71 9.31
CA SER A 216 1.24 3.01 10.72
C SER A 216 2.05 2.08 11.64
N ASP A 217 2.36 2.59 12.84
CA ASP A 217 3.02 1.83 13.91
C ASP A 217 4.34 1.19 13.46
N VAL A 218 5.27 2.04 13.03
CA VAL A 218 6.55 1.63 12.46
C VAL A 218 7.67 1.91 13.45
N THR A 219 8.42 0.88 13.81
CA THR A 219 9.49 1.00 14.81
C THR A 219 10.80 0.40 14.31
N ASN A 220 11.91 1.03 14.71
CA ASN A 220 13.25 0.49 14.59
C ASN A 220 14.06 0.93 15.81
N THR A 221 14.62 -0.04 16.52
CA THR A 221 15.47 0.20 17.70
C THR A 221 16.84 -0.44 17.52
N ASP A 222 17.24 -0.79 16.29
CA ASP A 222 18.55 -1.36 16.02
C ASP A 222 19.57 -0.22 15.84
N PRO A 223 20.45 0.02 16.82
CA PRO A 223 21.43 1.10 16.76
C PRO A 223 22.43 0.93 15.59
N SER A 224 22.55 -0.24 14.98
CA SER A 224 23.49 -0.45 13.88
C SER A 224 23.00 0.05 12.52
N VAL A 225 21.73 0.44 12.41
CA VAL A 225 21.14 0.99 11.18
C VAL A 225 21.71 2.38 10.91
N ARG A 226 22.19 2.58 9.69
CA ARG A 226 22.67 3.87 9.21
C ARG A 226 21.51 4.71 8.69
N GLY A 227 20.75 4.22 7.70
CA GLY A 227 19.61 4.94 7.13
C GLY A 227 18.29 4.28 7.51
N CYS A 228 17.40 5.01 8.17
CA CYS A 228 16.09 4.47 8.57
C CYS A 228 14.96 5.43 8.18
N GLY A 229 14.04 4.95 7.37
CA GLY A 229 12.77 5.61 7.08
C GLY A 229 11.62 4.62 7.17
N ALA A 230 10.41 5.09 7.48
CA ALA A 230 9.27 4.16 7.55
C ALA A 230 9.05 3.44 6.21
N LEU A 231 9.23 4.17 5.10
CA LEU A 231 9.07 3.63 3.76
C LEU A 231 10.39 3.14 3.16
N LEU A 232 11.45 3.96 3.21
CA LEU A 232 12.75 3.69 2.59
C LEU A 232 13.90 3.94 3.57
N GLY A 233 14.85 3.01 3.65
CA GLY A 233 16.11 3.24 4.35
C GLY A 233 17.08 4.13 3.56
N ASP A 234 17.31 3.78 2.29
CA ASP A 234 18.11 4.55 1.33
C ASP A 234 17.50 4.47 -0.07
N THR A 235 17.89 5.39 -0.95
CA THR A 235 17.33 5.48 -2.29
C THR A 235 18.28 6.04 -3.34
N PHE A 236 18.10 5.56 -4.57
CA PHE A 236 18.74 6.06 -5.79
C PHE A 236 17.67 6.33 -6.86
N MET A 237 17.53 7.56 -7.35
CA MET A 237 16.62 7.88 -8.49
C MET A 237 15.15 7.45 -8.29
N THR A 238 14.61 7.53 -7.07
CA THR A 238 13.24 7.05 -6.76
C THR A 238 12.22 8.19 -6.76
N THR A 239 10.98 7.86 -7.11
CA THR A 239 9.82 8.73 -6.94
C THR A 239 8.92 8.20 -5.84
N VAL A 240 8.59 9.05 -4.87
CA VAL A 240 7.65 8.78 -3.78
C VAL A 240 6.50 9.78 -3.87
N SER A 241 5.27 9.30 -4.00
CA SER A 241 4.11 10.17 -4.17
C SER A 241 2.87 9.72 -3.39
N GLN A 242 2.13 10.65 -2.79
CA GLN A 242 0.88 10.32 -2.09
C GLN A 242 1.08 9.26 -0.98
N CYS A 243 2.23 9.28 -0.31
CA CYS A 243 2.53 8.33 0.76
C CYS A 243 2.37 8.97 2.14
N ARG A 244 2.08 8.16 3.16
CA ARG A 244 2.07 8.61 4.55
C ARG A 244 2.73 7.62 5.51
N ALA A 245 3.21 8.14 6.64
CA ALA A 245 3.55 7.34 7.81
C ALA A 245 3.00 7.97 9.09
N LYS A 246 2.52 7.13 10.02
CA LYS A 246 2.03 7.54 11.33
C LYS A 246 2.66 6.69 12.43
N ASN A 247 2.83 7.28 13.62
CA ASN A 247 3.34 6.59 14.81
C ASN A 247 4.69 5.92 14.52
N VAL A 248 5.67 6.74 14.11
CA VAL A 248 7.00 6.26 13.74
C VAL A 248 7.96 6.51 14.88
N VAL A 249 8.66 5.47 15.35
CA VAL A 249 9.62 5.56 16.46
C VAL A 249 10.94 4.94 16.06
N PHE A 250 11.98 5.76 15.88
CA PHE A 250 13.33 5.31 15.51
C PHE A 250 14.38 5.78 16.51
N THR A 251 15.32 4.89 16.82
CA THR A 251 16.50 5.20 17.65
C THR A 251 17.78 4.89 16.89
N GLY A 252 18.60 5.91 16.68
CA GLY A 252 19.94 5.82 16.09
C GLY A 252 21.03 5.74 17.16
N ASN A 253 22.22 5.28 16.77
CA ASN A 253 23.36 5.04 17.66
C ASN A 253 24.28 6.23 17.81
N SER A 254 24.73 6.54 19.04
CA SER A 254 25.73 7.57 19.36
C SER A 254 27.08 7.44 18.62
N ASP A 255 27.44 6.26 18.14
CA ASP A 255 28.80 5.97 17.62
C ASP A 255 28.86 5.87 16.09
N LYS A 256 27.72 5.75 15.41
CA LYS A 256 27.62 5.68 13.93
C LYS A 256 26.78 6.82 13.38
N LEU A 257 27.07 7.26 12.16
CA LEU A 257 26.22 8.24 11.49
C LEU A 257 24.86 7.61 11.20
N SER A 258 23.81 8.13 11.83
CA SER A 258 22.44 7.69 11.56
C SER A 258 21.65 8.80 10.86
N MET A 259 20.99 8.46 9.76
CA MET A 259 20.07 9.31 9.02
C MET A 259 18.66 8.76 9.19
N LEU A 260 17.87 9.44 10.01
CA LEU A 260 16.52 9.04 10.35
C LEU A 260 15.54 10.00 9.69
N GLY A 261 14.59 9.46 8.93
CA GLY A 261 13.47 10.24 8.40
C GLY A 261 12.13 9.59 8.70
N GLY A 262 11.08 10.39 8.88
CA GLY A 262 9.75 9.81 9.09
C GLY A 262 9.26 8.98 7.91
N LEU A 263 9.72 9.26 6.68
CA LEU A 263 9.41 8.47 5.49
C LEU A 263 10.65 7.87 4.82
N VAL A 264 11.72 8.65 4.64
CA VAL A 264 12.95 8.22 3.96
C VAL A 264 14.17 8.50 4.85
N GLY A 265 15.02 7.51 5.07
CA GLY A 265 16.25 7.68 5.86
C GLY A 265 17.28 8.56 5.15
N ASP A 266 17.76 8.07 4.01
CA ASP A 266 18.83 8.71 3.23
C ASP A 266 18.50 8.75 1.73
N ASP A 267 19.08 9.73 1.05
CA ASP A 267 19.13 9.90 -0.41
C ASP A 267 20.61 10.19 -0.75
N TYR A 268 21.42 9.13 -0.76
CA TYR A 268 22.88 9.25 -0.90
C TYR A 268 23.33 9.33 -2.38
N GLY A 269 24.36 10.14 -2.63
CA GLY A 269 25.01 10.28 -3.94
C GLY A 269 24.33 11.26 -4.89
N ASP A 270 24.86 11.40 -6.12
CA ASP A 270 24.35 12.34 -7.15
C ASP A 270 23.07 11.83 -7.83
N THR A 271 22.07 11.44 -7.03
CA THR A 271 20.78 10.97 -7.54
C THR A 271 19.65 11.89 -7.10
N THR A 272 18.49 11.73 -7.75
CA THR A 272 17.31 12.57 -7.53
C THR A 272 16.20 11.78 -6.86
N LEU A 273 16.00 11.99 -5.55
CA LEU A 273 14.73 11.69 -4.89
C LEU A 273 13.69 12.76 -5.26
N ARG A 274 12.54 12.31 -5.78
CA ARG A 274 11.34 13.15 -5.92
C ARG A 274 10.30 12.70 -4.91
N ILE A 275 9.96 13.57 -3.98
CA ILE A 275 8.91 13.34 -2.99
C ILE A 275 7.79 14.37 -3.15
N SER A 276 6.56 13.89 -3.31
CA SER A 276 5.41 14.77 -3.57
C SER A 276 4.14 14.31 -2.89
N ASP A 277 3.36 15.25 -2.38
CA ASP A 277 2.06 14.97 -1.78
C ASP A 277 2.14 13.94 -0.63
N CYS A 278 3.21 14.00 0.17
CA CYS A 278 3.45 13.05 1.24
C CYS A 278 3.30 13.68 2.61
N TYR A 279 2.94 12.89 3.62
CA TYR A 279 2.93 13.40 4.98
C TYR A 279 3.27 12.40 6.06
N VAL A 280 3.73 12.92 7.19
CA VAL A 280 4.10 12.13 8.36
C VAL A 280 3.56 12.77 9.64
N GLN A 281 3.05 11.96 10.56
CA GLN A 281 2.45 12.44 11.80
C GLN A 281 2.84 11.55 12.98
N ASN A 282 3.00 12.15 14.16
CA ASN A 282 3.38 11.45 15.38
C ASN A 282 4.70 10.69 15.19
N ILE A 283 5.76 11.46 14.92
CA ILE A 283 7.10 10.95 14.60
C ILE A 283 8.03 11.28 15.76
N SER A 284 8.69 10.25 16.30
CA SER A 284 9.70 10.34 17.36
C SER A 284 11.02 9.76 16.86
N LEU A 285 11.97 10.62 16.50
CA LEU A 285 13.29 10.22 16.01
C LEU A 285 14.36 10.66 16.99
N ASP A 286 15.18 9.71 17.44
CA ASP A 286 16.38 9.98 18.22
C ASP A 286 17.63 9.66 17.38
N GLY A 287 18.10 10.64 16.61
CA GLY A 287 19.21 10.48 15.67
C GLY A 287 20.58 10.87 16.26
N ASN A 288 21.63 10.30 15.69
CA ASN A 288 23.02 10.67 15.97
C ASN A 288 23.72 11.46 14.85
N SER A 289 23.10 11.63 13.68
CA SER A 289 23.68 12.49 12.64
C SER A 289 22.61 13.37 12.02
N GLU A 290 21.64 12.81 11.33
CA GLU A 290 20.56 13.55 10.70
C GLU A 290 19.21 13.00 11.17
N ALA A 291 18.30 13.88 11.55
CA ALA A 291 16.93 13.54 11.89
C ALA A 291 15.98 14.53 11.21
N GLY A 292 15.25 14.07 10.21
CA GLY A 292 14.28 14.88 9.47
C GLY A 292 12.87 14.37 9.67
N GLY A 293 11.92 15.27 9.88
CA GLY A 293 10.51 14.87 10.00
C GLY A 293 10.07 14.00 8.82
N LEU A 294 10.39 14.39 7.58
CA LEU A 294 10.09 13.65 6.35
C LEU A 294 11.28 12.84 5.83
N VAL A 295 12.44 13.47 5.65
CA VAL A 295 13.66 12.81 5.13
C VAL A 295 14.87 13.14 6.01
N GLY A 296 15.63 12.13 6.42
CA GLY A 296 16.81 12.31 7.26
C GLY A 296 17.90 13.11 6.56
N ALA A 297 18.56 12.51 5.58
CA ALA A 297 19.50 13.19 4.70
C ALA A 297 18.94 13.27 3.28
N PHE A 298 18.85 14.49 2.75
CA PHE A 298 18.27 14.78 1.45
C PHE A 298 19.35 15.36 0.55
N ASN A 299 19.51 14.85 -0.68
CA ASN A 299 20.57 15.34 -1.55
C ASN A 299 20.40 16.84 -1.85
N THR A 300 21.44 17.62 -1.56
CA THR A 300 21.53 19.06 -1.78
C THR A 300 21.44 19.50 -3.24
N LEU A 301 21.84 18.66 -4.20
CA LEU A 301 22.01 19.08 -5.59
C LEU A 301 20.79 18.88 -6.48
N SER A 302 19.95 17.88 -6.20
CA SER A 302 18.85 17.53 -7.12
C SER A 302 17.56 17.05 -6.46
N GLY A 303 17.51 16.89 -5.13
CA GLY A 303 16.31 16.44 -4.44
C GLY A 303 15.16 17.44 -4.57
N LEU A 304 13.96 16.94 -4.87
CA LEU A 304 12.74 17.73 -5.02
C LEU A 304 11.67 17.28 -4.03
N ALA A 305 11.20 18.19 -3.18
CA ALA A 305 10.11 17.96 -2.25
C ALA A 305 8.98 18.96 -2.52
N THR A 306 7.78 18.47 -2.84
CA THR A 306 6.63 19.34 -3.17
C THR A 306 5.37 18.94 -2.43
N ASN A 307 4.66 19.90 -1.84
CA ASN A 307 3.37 19.67 -1.17
C ASN A 307 3.43 18.59 -0.08
N CYS A 308 4.50 18.57 0.71
CA CYS A 308 4.66 17.61 1.80
C CYS A 308 4.49 18.28 3.15
N TYR A 309 4.06 17.54 4.17
CA TYR A 309 4.12 18.06 5.54
C TYR A 309 4.53 17.05 6.60
N ALA A 310 5.15 17.53 7.67
CA ALA A 310 5.56 16.72 8.79
C ALA A 310 5.05 17.26 10.13
N VAL A 311 4.58 16.37 10.99
CA VAL A 311 4.16 16.69 12.36
C VAL A 311 4.92 15.79 13.33
N PRO A 312 6.20 16.12 13.62
CA PRO A 312 6.99 15.39 14.59
C PRO A 312 6.48 15.64 16.01
N ASP A 313 6.54 14.61 16.85
CA ASP A 313 6.33 14.71 18.30
C ASP A 313 7.67 14.98 19.00
N SER A 314 8.73 14.27 18.60
CA SER A 314 10.09 14.51 19.05
C SER A 314 11.12 14.28 17.94
N LEU A 315 12.09 15.18 17.82
CA LEU A 315 13.25 15.04 16.94
C LEU A 315 14.50 15.47 17.68
N SER A 316 15.48 14.58 17.77
CA SER A 316 16.82 14.87 18.26
C SER A 316 17.87 14.46 17.23
N SER A 317 18.96 15.23 17.20
CA SER A 317 20.22 14.85 16.58
C SER A 317 21.35 15.22 17.52
N SER A 318 22.37 14.36 17.65
CA SER A 318 23.59 14.71 18.38
C SER A 318 24.46 15.74 17.63
N LYS A 319 24.24 15.92 16.33
CA LYS A 319 24.92 16.95 15.52
C LYS A 319 24.10 18.23 15.47
N ALA A 320 24.73 19.34 15.85
CA ALA A 320 24.11 20.65 15.84
C ALA A 320 23.54 21.01 14.46
N GLY A 321 22.28 21.45 14.43
CA GLY A 321 21.59 21.90 13.22
C GLY A 321 21.11 20.79 12.28
N LYS A 322 21.21 19.51 12.68
CA LYS A 322 20.83 18.35 11.87
C LYS A 322 19.51 17.68 12.28
N ALA A 323 18.87 18.21 13.32
CA ALA A 323 17.44 17.97 13.57
C ALA A 323 16.65 19.00 12.75
N GLY A 324 15.77 18.53 11.88
CA GLY A 324 14.95 19.37 11.00
C GLY A 324 13.51 18.91 10.95
N GLY A 325 12.57 19.82 11.15
CA GLY A 325 11.15 19.48 11.18
C GLY A 325 10.63 18.89 9.87
N LEU A 326 11.29 19.16 8.75
CA LEU A 326 11.04 18.51 7.45
C LEU A 326 12.23 17.67 6.97
N LEU A 327 13.40 18.28 6.80
CA LEU A 327 14.62 17.61 6.34
C LEU A 327 15.74 17.75 7.37
N GLY A 328 16.44 16.67 7.71
CA GLY A 328 17.59 16.74 8.65
C GLY A 328 18.79 17.46 8.03
N SER A 329 19.01 17.28 6.72
CA SER A 329 19.92 18.11 5.95
C SER A 329 19.59 18.14 4.45
N GLY A 330 20.02 19.22 3.79
CA GLY A 330 20.05 19.38 2.34
C GLY A 330 18.77 19.90 1.67
N GLY A 331 18.67 19.77 0.35
CA GLY A 331 17.56 20.23 -0.49
C GLY A 331 17.70 21.63 -1.08
N SER A 332 17.48 21.74 -2.40
CA SER A 332 17.39 23.01 -3.14
C SER A 332 16.02 23.23 -3.81
N GLY A 333 15.21 22.18 -3.96
CA GLY A 333 13.88 22.22 -4.58
C GLY A 333 12.73 21.90 -3.61
N ILE A 334 12.60 22.66 -2.52
CA ILE A 334 11.53 22.49 -1.53
C ILE A 334 10.42 23.51 -1.79
N THR A 335 9.24 23.05 -2.22
CA THR A 335 8.12 23.92 -2.59
C THR A 335 6.83 23.51 -1.89
N GLY A 336 6.16 24.44 -1.23
CA GLY A 336 4.88 24.15 -0.57
C GLY A 336 4.98 23.09 0.53
N CYS A 337 6.15 22.93 1.15
CA CYS A 337 6.36 21.95 2.22
C CYS A 337 6.37 22.60 3.61
N PHE A 338 5.66 21.99 4.54
CA PHE A 338 5.41 22.54 5.88
C PHE A 338 5.81 21.57 6.97
N TYR A 339 6.07 22.08 8.17
CA TYR A 339 6.27 21.22 9.32
C TYR A 339 5.84 21.88 10.62
N LEU A 340 5.51 21.07 11.64
CA LEU A 340 5.14 21.59 12.96
C LEU A 340 6.36 22.26 13.62
N THR A 341 6.25 23.56 13.87
CA THR A 341 7.35 24.40 14.35
C THR A 341 7.77 24.04 15.77
N ASN A 342 9.07 23.94 15.98
CA ASN A 342 9.70 23.89 17.29
C ASN A 342 11.12 24.45 17.17
N ALA A 343 11.56 25.23 18.16
CA ALA A 343 12.91 25.79 18.17
C ALA A 343 14.01 24.73 18.04
N ALA A 344 13.78 23.49 18.53
CA ALA A 344 14.76 22.41 18.50
C ALA A 344 15.09 21.88 17.08
N TRP A 345 14.20 22.06 16.09
CA TRP A 345 14.35 21.48 14.75
C TRP A 345 14.04 22.46 13.62
N ASN A 346 14.20 23.76 13.86
CA ASN A 346 14.08 24.81 12.85
C ASN A 346 15.42 25.07 12.14
N ASN A 347 15.80 24.18 11.21
CA ASN A 347 17.10 24.25 10.51
C ASN A 347 17.05 24.94 9.13
N GLY A 348 15.90 25.49 8.73
CA GLY A 348 15.74 26.27 7.50
C GLY A 348 15.29 25.50 6.27
N TYR A 349 15.05 24.18 6.37
CA TYR A 349 14.50 23.38 5.26
C TYR A 349 12.99 23.21 5.40
N GLY A 350 12.24 23.82 4.47
CA GLY A 350 10.78 23.90 4.53
C GLY A 350 10.27 25.08 5.35
N THR A 351 8.94 25.22 5.43
CA THR A 351 8.30 26.35 6.13
C THR A 351 7.72 25.90 7.48
N PRO A 352 8.24 26.40 8.62
CA PRO A 352 7.66 26.10 9.93
C PRO A 352 6.24 26.68 10.03
N LYS A 353 5.34 25.90 10.61
CA LYS A 353 3.95 26.28 10.87
C LYS A 353 3.54 25.85 12.27
N THR A 354 2.74 26.68 12.93
CA THR A 354 2.06 26.30 14.17
C THR A 354 1.01 25.23 13.89
N GLU A 355 0.57 24.52 14.93
CA GLU A 355 -0.53 23.56 14.81
C GLU A 355 -1.80 24.19 14.24
N ALA A 356 -2.13 25.42 14.66
CA ALA A 356 -3.30 26.13 14.16
C ALA A 356 -3.19 26.44 12.66
N GLU A 357 -2.01 26.84 12.18
CA GLU A 357 -1.77 27.06 10.75
C GLU A 357 -1.81 25.75 9.95
N LEU A 358 -1.22 24.66 10.46
CA LEU A 358 -1.30 23.34 9.82
C LEU A 358 -2.71 22.73 9.82
N LYS A 359 -3.61 23.26 10.63
CA LYS A 359 -5.04 22.93 10.63
C LYS A 359 -5.90 23.95 9.89
N SER A 360 -5.29 24.94 9.23
CA SER A 360 -6.02 25.94 8.44
C SER A 360 -5.90 25.62 6.95
N ALA A 361 -7.03 25.59 6.26
CA ALA A 361 -7.09 25.34 4.82
C ALA A 361 -6.30 26.38 4.00
N ALA A 362 -6.20 27.62 4.50
CA ALA A 362 -5.45 28.70 3.85
C ALA A 362 -3.96 28.38 3.69
N THR A 363 -3.35 27.61 4.60
CA THR A 363 -1.94 27.21 4.54
C THR A 363 -1.63 26.35 3.32
N PHE A 364 -2.60 25.55 2.88
CA PHE A 364 -2.45 24.56 1.79
C PHE A 364 -3.05 25.05 0.47
N THR A 365 -3.17 26.37 0.31
CA THR A 365 -3.64 26.97 -0.95
C THR A 365 -2.76 26.53 -2.11
N GLY A 366 -3.35 25.98 -3.17
CA GLY A 366 -2.66 25.48 -4.35
C GLY A 366 -2.34 23.98 -4.33
N TRP A 367 -2.59 23.29 -3.21
CA TRP A 367 -2.54 21.82 -3.18
C TRP A 367 -3.73 21.24 -3.96
N ASP A 368 -3.50 20.12 -4.67
CA ASP A 368 -4.53 19.50 -5.50
C ASP A 368 -5.62 18.86 -4.63
N THR A 369 -6.82 19.43 -4.67
CA THR A 369 -7.98 18.92 -3.93
C THR A 369 -8.52 17.59 -4.45
N ASN A 370 -8.04 17.07 -5.58
CA ASN A 370 -8.31 15.69 -6.00
C ASN A 370 -7.46 14.68 -5.23
N ILE A 371 -6.28 15.11 -4.77
CA ILE A 371 -5.35 14.30 -3.96
C ILE A 371 -5.61 14.51 -2.47
N TRP A 372 -5.91 15.74 -2.07
CA TRP A 372 -6.00 16.12 -0.65
C TRP A 372 -7.43 16.41 -0.21
N GLU A 373 -7.79 15.94 0.98
CA GLU A 373 -8.91 16.39 1.77
C GLU A 373 -8.42 17.45 2.77
N ILE A 374 -8.83 18.70 2.56
CA ILE A 374 -8.38 19.86 3.34
C ILE A 374 -9.62 20.52 3.97
N LYS A 375 -9.63 20.62 5.30
CA LYS A 375 -10.73 21.20 6.09
C LYS A 375 -10.16 21.94 7.29
N ASP A 376 -10.70 23.13 7.58
CA ASP A 376 -10.32 23.90 8.78
C ASP A 376 -10.59 23.08 10.05
N GLY A 377 -9.64 23.14 10.99
CA GLY A 377 -9.67 22.41 12.27
C GLY A 377 -9.02 21.02 12.22
N SER A 378 -8.61 20.54 11.04
CA SER A 378 -7.95 19.24 10.86
C SER A 378 -6.70 19.36 10.01
N TYR A 379 -5.71 18.49 10.27
CA TYR A 379 -4.57 18.33 9.35
C TYR A 379 -5.07 17.76 8.01
N PRO A 380 -4.55 18.21 6.86
CA PRO A 380 -4.89 17.62 5.56
C PRO A 380 -4.65 16.11 5.53
N THR A 381 -5.49 15.37 4.82
CA THR A 381 -5.28 13.93 4.60
C THR A 381 -5.39 13.58 3.14
N LEU A 382 -4.75 12.50 2.71
CA LEU A 382 -4.88 12.01 1.35
C LEU A 382 -6.28 11.43 1.11
N LYS A 383 -6.86 11.75 -0.05
CA LYS A 383 -8.08 11.12 -0.56
C LYS A 383 -7.71 9.72 -1.03
N ILE A 384 -8.06 8.73 -0.22
CA ILE A 384 -7.89 7.33 -0.57
C ILE A 384 -9.14 6.91 -1.36
N GLU A 385 -8.98 6.65 -2.66
CA GLU A 385 -10.03 6.04 -3.49
C GLU A 385 -10.30 4.62 -2.98
N ARG A 386 -11.34 4.45 -2.17
CA ARG A 386 -11.77 3.12 -1.73
C ARG A 386 -12.69 2.54 -2.81
N PRO A 387 -12.38 1.38 -3.40
CA PRO A 387 -13.42 0.53 -3.96
C PRO A 387 -14.41 0.21 -2.82
N LEU A 388 -15.70 0.33 -3.09
CA LEU A 388 -16.75 0.02 -2.11
C LEU A 388 -16.57 -1.41 -1.58
N PRO A 389 -16.83 -1.66 -0.28
CA PRO A 389 -16.69 -2.97 0.35
C PRO A 389 -17.49 -4.07 -0.36
#